data_AF-A0A1Y4JAK4-F1
#
_entry.id   AF-A0A1Y4JAK4-F1
#
_cell.length_a   1.000
_cell.length_b   1.000
_cell.length_c   1.000
_cell.angle_alpha   90.00
_cell.angle_beta   90.00
_cell.angle_gamma   90.00
#
_symmetry.space_group_name_H-M   'P 1'
#
loop_
_entity.id
_entity.type
_entity.pdbx_description
1 polymer ?
#
loop_
_entity_poly.entity_id
_entity_poly.type
_entity_poly.pdbx_seq_one_letter_code
_entity_poly.pdbx_strand_id
1 'polypeptide(L)'
;MGVYSNSPTKERIANKAKMNAYLKVGKSVSFPLDLLNILPSIDRSIETVANAESELTLPIEQIRFAQFWWMNVTSLDGIAFNHLTNGNMDMAKSIWEKKNDVSSLQNRFLLSIINDDWNSAIQYAENLYTNFSEEFIAKIIGEAMPVSTPLWKMFIDSLAKSGVNLLPFIDTLTNTEWRNYISEITIVPLIDSIKEAIDLAKSSKGKGPQARFKAGEKLMASTKSALNQIKKSLPVSDIRYQTIADKLATEILQCGIDYFNDTEDDDAPQKAMILQNYALSIAVGKLTKDRCKENVDILKSIGKEYLVRKELAQLTTYIEELRGEKSAQSPLLGLTSFGRGIPDIARIVDKCIPLLNSMKGKLGFGSNLYMNVSSAVASSAINALVNVVNFQQTISIGDNSKLKSIISDAVKLMSTIGNMDMDTKTRNYYSGNKNTLMSIDNRLNPSGGCYIATMVYGDYDHPRVMVLREFRDSYLADRHWGRQFIKIYYKYSPKLVKKLTGHKKINHMIKIMLDIFVEHLKRNKK
;
A
#
# COMPACT_ATOMS: atom_id res chain seq x y z
N MET A 1 53.92 -18.56 15.74
CA MET A 1 55.08 -19.29 16.32
C MET A 1 56.04 -19.89 15.27
N GLY A 2 55.72 -19.89 13.97
CA GLY A 2 56.66 -20.34 12.93
C GLY A 2 56.95 -21.85 12.96
N VAL A 3 56.04 -22.63 13.53
CA VAL A 3 56.13 -24.09 13.71
C VAL A 3 54.84 -24.75 13.19
N TYR A 4 54.85 -26.05 12.97
CA TYR A 4 53.64 -26.82 12.64
C TYR A 4 52.74 -26.96 13.87
N SER A 5 51.45 -27.25 13.67
CA SER A 5 50.48 -27.47 14.75
C SER A 5 50.83 -28.66 15.65
N ASN A 6 51.56 -29.64 15.10
CA ASN A 6 52.04 -30.83 15.79
C ASN A 6 53.54 -30.78 16.13
N SER A 7 54.19 -29.62 16.03
CA SER A 7 55.60 -29.48 16.40
C SER A 7 55.82 -29.69 17.91
N PRO A 8 56.88 -30.39 18.33
CA PRO A 8 57.18 -30.58 19.74
C PRO A 8 57.37 -29.25 20.49
N THR A 9 57.01 -29.22 21.78
CA THR A 9 57.18 -28.04 22.65
C THR A 9 58.61 -27.47 22.61
N LYS A 10 59.62 -28.33 22.47
CA LYS A 10 61.03 -27.92 22.33
C LYS A 10 61.26 -27.00 21.13
N GLU A 11 60.66 -27.31 19.98
CA GLU A 11 60.79 -26.51 18.76
C GLU A 11 60.08 -25.15 18.91
N ARG A 12 58.88 -25.16 19.52
CA ARG A 12 58.14 -23.93 19.83
C ARG A 12 58.93 -22.99 20.74
N ILE A 13 59.57 -23.51 21.79
CA ILE A 13 60.44 -22.74 22.69
C ILE A 13 61.66 -22.19 21.95
N ALA A 14 62.29 -22.99 21.09
CA ALA A 14 63.44 -22.55 20.29
C ALA A 14 63.07 -21.40 19.34
N ASN A 15 61.94 -21.50 18.64
CA ASN A 15 61.48 -20.43 17.76
C ASN A 15 61.10 -19.16 18.52
N LYS A 16 60.47 -19.29 19.71
CA LYS A 16 60.22 -18.14 20.59
C LYS A 16 61.51 -17.43 20.99
N ALA A 17 62.53 -18.19 21.41
CA ALA A 17 63.81 -17.63 21.79
C ALA A 17 64.47 -16.88 20.61
N LYS A 18 64.41 -17.46 19.41
CA LYS A 18 64.86 -16.81 18.17
C LYS A 18 64.07 -15.52 17.90
N MET A 19 62.74 -15.55 17.98
CA MET A 19 61.91 -14.35 17.77
C MET A 19 62.29 -13.23 18.75
N ASN A 20 62.36 -13.54 20.04
CA ASN A 20 62.71 -12.56 21.06
C ASN A 20 64.12 -11.98 20.87
N ALA A 21 65.10 -12.77 20.42
CA ALA A 21 66.45 -12.29 20.15
C ALA A 21 66.48 -11.25 19.02
N TYR A 22 65.73 -11.48 17.93
CA TYR A 22 65.66 -10.55 16.80
C TYR A 22 64.87 -9.29 17.16
N LEU A 23 63.72 -9.45 17.81
CA LEU A 23 62.84 -8.33 18.17
C LEU A 23 63.49 -7.40 19.21
N LYS A 24 64.29 -7.93 20.15
CA LYS A 24 65.05 -7.11 21.11
C LYS A 24 66.06 -6.17 20.47
N VAL A 25 66.58 -6.51 19.29
CA VAL A 25 67.53 -5.67 18.54
C VAL A 25 66.85 -4.89 17.40
N GLY A 26 65.51 -4.80 17.41
CA GLY A 26 64.73 -4.06 16.42
C GLY A 26 64.74 -4.66 15.02
N LYS A 27 65.04 -5.97 14.88
CA LYS A 27 65.03 -6.67 13.60
C LYS A 27 63.79 -7.55 13.44
N SER A 28 63.29 -7.65 12.21
CA SER A 28 62.25 -8.60 11.86
C SER A 28 62.80 -10.03 11.75
N VAL A 29 61.92 -11.01 11.94
CA VAL A 29 62.23 -12.44 11.85
C VAL A 29 61.19 -13.14 10.98
N SER A 30 61.66 -13.99 10.07
CA SER A 30 60.81 -14.81 9.21
C SER A 30 61.10 -16.31 9.39
N PHE A 31 60.08 -17.10 9.09
CA PHE A 31 60.10 -18.56 9.13
C PHE A 31 59.51 -19.12 7.83
N PRO A 32 59.90 -20.35 7.41
CA PRO A 32 59.34 -20.97 6.21
C PRO A 32 57.79 -21.05 6.23
N LEU A 33 57.21 -21.30 7.40
CA LEU A 33 55.76 -21.39 7.60
C LEU A 33 55.04 -20.03 7.66
N ASP A 34 55.76 -18.93 7.47
CA ASP A 34 55.12 -17.63 7.23
C ASP A 34 54.50 -17.58 5.83
N LEU A 35 55.00 -18.42 4.91
CA LEU A 35 54.43 -18.66 3.58
C LEU A 35 54.05 -17.35 2.85
N LEU A 36 54.96 -16.38 2.83
CA LEU A 36 54.75 -15.02 2.30
C LEU A 36 54.32 -14.96 0.82
N ASN A 37 54.47 -16.06 0.09
CA ASN A 37 54.00 -16.19 -1.29
C ASN A 37 52.47 -16.39 -1.39
N ILE A 38 51.83 -16.84 -0.31
CA ILE A 38 50.41 -17.24 -0.28
C ILE A 38 49.64 -16.65 0.90
N LEU A 39 50.31 -16.30 2.00
CA LEU A 39 49.72 -15.67 3.17
C LEU A 39 50.19 -14.21 3.30
N PRO A 40 49.37 -13.33 3.89
CA PRO A 40 49.77 -11.95 4.16
C PRO A 40 50.98 -11.88 5.10
N SER A 41 51.75 -10.79 5.00
CA SER A 41 52.90 -10.54 5.86
C SER A 41 52.48 -10.50 7.34
N ILE A 42 53.26 -11.15 8.19
CA ILE A 42 53.00 -11.23 9.63
C ILE A 42 53.82 -10.17 10.34
N ASP A 43 53.15 -9.25 11.03
CA ASP A 43 53.82 -8.33 11.96
C ASP A 43 54.07 -8.99 13.31
N ARG A 44 55.30 -8.89 13.80
CA ARG A 44 55.73 -9.53 15.05
C ARG A 44 56.31 -8.48 15.99
N SER A 45 55.73 -8.40 17.17
CA SER A 45 56.26 -7.63 18.30
C SER A 45 56.51 -8.56 19.48
N ILE A 46 57.26 -8.07 20.47
CA ILE A 46 57.49 -8.82 21.71
C ILE A 46 56.14 -9.16 22.37
N GLU A 47 55.19 -8.24 22.29
CA GLU A 47 53.84 -8.39 22.84
C GLU A 47 53.02 -9.44 22.08
N THR A 48 53.00 -9.41 20.74
CA THR A 48 52.22 -10.40 19.97
C THR A 48 52.77 -11.82 20.11
N VAL A 49 54.10 -11.97 20.24
CA VAL A 49 54.74 -13.27 20.50
C VAL A 49 54.40 -13.78 21.91
N ALA A 50 54.43 -12.91 22.93
CA ALA A 50 54.06 -13.28 24.30
C ALA A 50 52.57 -13.68 24.40
N ASN A 51 51.68 -12.92 23.74
CA ASN A 51 50.25 -13.23 23.71
C ASN A 51 49.99 -14.58 23.02
N ALA A 52 50.60 -14.82 21.85
CA ALA A 52 50.45 -16.09 21.14
C ALA A 52 50.94 -17.30 21.95
N GLU A 53 51.98 -17.14 22.76
CA GLU A 53 52.42 -18.19 23.68
C GLU A 53 51.40 -18.42 24.81
N SER A 54 50.90 -17.34 25.41
CA SER A 54 49.89 -17.42 26.47
C SER A 54 48.64 -18.14 25.99
N GLU A 55 48.18 -17.88 24.77
CA GLU A 55 47.02 -18.55 24.15
C GLU A 55 47.26 -20.05 23.90
N LEU A 56 48.51 -20.46 23.65
CA LEU A 56 48.89 -21.86 23.40
C LEU A 56 49.24 -22.64 24.69
N THR A 57 48.95 -22.09 25.88
CA THR A 57 49.25 -22.78 27.16
C THR A 57 48.31 -23.96 27.41
N LEU A 58 47.02 -23.80 27.16
CA LEU A 58 46.02 -24.83 27.42
C LEU A 58 45.92 -25.83 26.25
N PRO A 59 45.87 -27.15 26.52
CA PRO A 59 45.71 -28.16 25.46
C PRO A 59 44.52 -27.90 24.53
N ILE A 60 43.38 -27.50 25.08
CA ILE A 60 42.16 -27.23 24.29
C ILE A 60 42.35 -26.07 23.31
N GLU A 61 43.08 -25.03 23.71
CA GLU A 61 43.37 -23.89 22.83
C GLU A 61 44.40 -24.28 21.77
N GLN A 62 45.41 -25.09 22.11
CA GLN A 62 46.33 -25.65 21.12
C GLN A 62 45.57 -26.44 20.04
N ILE A 63 44.60 -27.28 20.43
CA ILE A 63 43.75 -28.01 19.48
C ILE A 63 42.93 -27.03 18.64
N ARG A 64 42.31 -26.01 19.25
CA ARG A 64 41.51 -25.00 18.54
C ARG A 64 42.32 -24.26 17.48
N PHE A 65 43.49 -23.71 17.84
CA PHE A 65 44.35 -23.02 16.87
C PHE A 65 44.91 -23.97 15.81
N ALA A 66 45.18 -25.22 16.17
CA ALA A 66 45.62 -26.23 15.21
C ALA A 66 44.58 -26.55 14.12
N GLN A 67 43.27 -26.38 14.39
CA GLN A 67 42.23 -26.52 13.36
C GLN A 67 42.45 -25.56 12.19
N PHE A 68 43.13 -24.44 12.42
CA PHE A 68 43.40 -23.41 11.41
C PHE A 68 44.90 -23.30 11.04
N TRP A 69 45.70 -24.35 11.29
CA TRP A 69 47.13 -24.32 11.01
C TRP A 69 47.71 -25.63 10.48
N TRP A 70 48.84 -25.52 9.78
CA TRP A 70 49.49 -26.58 9.03
C TRP A 70 50.02 -27.71 9.90
N MET A 71 49.91 -28.95 9.41
CA MET A 71 50.35 -30.16 10.13
C MET A 71 51.36 -30.96 9.29
N ASN A 72 52.42 -31.48 9.90
CA ASN A 72 53.47 -32.25 9.21
C ASN A 72 53.71 -33.59 9.93
N VAL A 73 53.16 -34.68 9.39
CA VAL A 73 53.20 -36.00 10.04
C VAL A 73 53.95 -37.02 9.18
N THR A 74 53.74 -36.99 7.87
CA THR A 74 54.25 -37.97 6.91
C THR A 74 55.42 -37.40 6.10
N SER A 75 56.18 -38.28 5.44
CA SER A 75 57.22 -37.84 4.49
C SER A 75 56.65 -37.10 3.29
N LEU A 76 55.40 -37.39 2.89
CA LEU A 76 54.70 -36.68 1.81
C LEU A 76 54.42 -35.23 2.18
N ASP A 77 54.09 -34.94 3.46
CA ASP A 77 53.88 -33.58 3.93
C ASP A 77 55.13 -32.72 3.76
N GLY A 78 56.30 -33.24 4.14
CA GLY A 78 57.58 -32.54 3.95
C GLY A 78 57.85 -32.19 2.48
N ILE A 79 57.54 -33.11 1.55
CA ILE A 79 57.67 -32.86 0.11
C ILE A 79 56.66 -31.79 -0.34
N ALA A 80 55.41 -31.87 0.11
CA ALA A 80 54.37 -30.89 -0.21
C ALA A 80 54.71 -29.49 0.31
N PHE A 81 55.22 -29.36 1.55
CA PHE A 81 55.65 -28.08 2.10
C PHE A 81 56.84 -27.47 1.36
N ASN A 82 57.76 -28.27 0.82
CA ASN A 82 58.82 -27.77 -0.06
C ASN A 82 58.25 -27.13 -1.34
N HIS A 83 57.19 -27.69 -1.92
CA HIS A 83 56.50 -27.04 -3.04
C HIS A 83 55.72 -25.80 -2.59
N LEU A 84 55.02 -25.87 -1.46
CA LEU A 84 54.19 -24.79 -0.94
C LEU A 84 55.01 -23.55 -0.58
N THR A 85 56.15 -23.73 0.08
CA THR A 85 57.08 -22.63 0.45
C THR A 85 57.65 -21.92 -0.77
N ASN A 86 57.80 -22.63 -1.89
CA ASN A 86 58.20 -22.06 -3.17
C ASN A 86 57.02 -21.46 -3.98
N GLY A 87 55.82 -21.41 -3.40
CA GLY A 87 54.61 -20.85 -4.03
C GLY A 87 53.87 -21.80 -4.98
N ASN A 88 54.28 -23.07 -5.08
CA ASN A 88 53.63 -24.05 -5.95
C ASN A 88 52.52 -24.81 -5.21
N MET A 89 51.34 -24.17 -5.11
CA MET A 89 50.17 -24.71 -4.42
C MET A 89 49.60 -25.95 -5.10
N ASP A 90 49.51 -25.97 -6.43
CA ASP A 90 48.89 -27.07 -7.17
C ASP A 90 49.67 -28.38 -6.99
N MET A 91 51.01 -28.31 -7.02
CA MET A 91 51.83 -29.49 -6.80
C MET A 91 51.70 -29.98 -5.35
N ALA A 92 51.70 -29.07 -4.36
CA ALA A 92 51.46 -29.43 -2.96
C ALA A 92 50.10 -30.12 -2.78
N LYS A 93 49.04 -29.57 -3.40
CA LYS A 93 47.69 -30.17 -3.42
C LYS A 93 47.71 -31.58 -3.99
N SER A 94 48.33 -31.77 -5.17
CA SER A 94 48.39 -33.08 -5.84
C SER A 94 49.12 -34.15 -5.03
N ILE A 95 50.07 -33.74 -4.18
CA ILE A 95 50.78 -34.66 -3.28
C ILE A 95 49.86 -35.09 -2.14
N TRP A 96 49.17 -34.14 -1.50
CA TRP A 96 48.22 -34.46 -0.43
C TRP A 96 46.99 -35.22 -0.90
N GLU A 97 46.59 -35.11 -2.17
CA GLU A 97 45.48 -35.89 -2.74
C GLU A 97 45.76 -37.40 -2.84
N LYS A 98 47.03 -37.82 -2.73
CA LYS A 98 47.42 -39.24 -2.82
C LYS A 98 46.96 -40.07 -1.61
N LYS A 99 46.63 -39.43 -0.49
CA LYS A 99 46.15 -40.08 0.73
C LYS A 99 45.07 -39.25 1.41
N ASN A 100 44.19 -39.92 2.15
CA ASN A 100 43.24 -39.28 3.06
C ASN A 100 43.61 -39.66 4.50
N ASP A 101 44.68 -39.06 5.00
CA ASP A 101 45.10 -39.16 6.39
C ASP A 101 44.92 -37.80 7.10
N VAL A 102 45.17 -37.77 8.41
CA VAL A 102 44.93 -36.58 9.25
C VAL A 102 45.63 -35.33 8.71
N SER A 103 46.92 -35.46 8.39
CA SER A 103 47.75 -34.38 7.86
C SER A 103 47.30 -33.95 6.47
N SER A 104 47.02 -34.90 5.58
CA SER A 104 46.64 -34.57 4.20
C SER A 104 45.28 -33.88 4.13
N LEU A 105 44.30 -34.33 4.91
CA LEU A 105 42.98 -33.69 5.01
C LEU A 105 43.08 -32.29 5.62
N GLN A 106 43.83 -32.13 6.73
CA GLN A 106 44.04 -30.83 7.38
C GLN A 106 44.71 -29.83 6.42
N ASN A 107 45.76 -30.25 5.71
CA ASN A 107 46.49 -29.36 4.82
C ASN A 107 45.69 -29.03 3.55
N ARG A 108 44.92 -29.98 3.00
CA ARG A 108 44.00 -29.71 1.88
C ARG A 108 42.85 -28.79 2.28
N PHE A 109 42.33 -28.94 3.49
CA PHE A 109 41.35 -28.03 4.08
C PHE A 109 41.89 -26.59 4.08
N LEU A 110 43.08 -26.36 4.65
CA LEU A 110 43.68 -25.03 4.72
C LEU A 110 43.98 -24.44 3.34
N LEU A 111 44.51 -25.26 2.43
CA LEU A 111 44.78 -24.83 1.07
C LEU A 111 43.49 -24.45 0.31
N SER A 112 42.39 -25.14 0.58
CA SER A 112 41.09 -24.83 -0.02
C SER A 112 40.54 -23.50 0.52
N ILE A 113 40.68 -23.23 1.82
CA ILE A 113 40.34 -21.91 2.39
C ILE A 113 41.16 -20.79 1.73
N ILE A 114 42.48 -20.98 1.59
CA ILE A 114 43.36 -19.96 1.00
C ILE A 114 42.97 -19.65 -0.46
N ASN A 115 42.44 -20.64 -1.18
CA ASN A 115 41.95 -20.49 -2.55
C ASN A 115 40.46 -20.08 -2.65
N ASP A 116 39.82 -19.72 -1.53
CA ASP A 116 38.40 -19.39 -1.44
C ASP A 116 37.44 -20.52 -1.91
N ASP A 117 37.92 -21.76 -1.94
CA ASP A 117 37.16 -22.97 -2.24
C ASP A 117 36.56 -23.56 -0.97
N TRP A 118 35.53 -22.87 -0.45
CA TRP A 118 34.84 -23.27 0.78
C TRP A 118 34.12 -24.62 0.68
N ASN A 119 33.68 -25.02 -0.52
CA ASN A 119 32.98 -26.28 -0.72
C ASN A 119 33.92 -27.47 -0.49
N SER A 120 35.11 -27.45 -1.09
CA SER A 120 36.11 -28.49 -0.83
C SER A 120 36.61 -28.41 0.62
N ALA A 121 36.84 -27.19 1.14
CA ALA A 121 37.31 -27.00 2.50
C ALA A 121 36.38 -27.67 3.52
N ILE A 122 35.07 -27.41 3.44
CA ILE A 122 34.12 -27.94 4.40
C ILE A 122 33.98 -29.47 4.29
N GLN A 123 34.10 -30.05 3.09
CA GLN A 123 34.11 -31.51 2.90
C GLN A 123 35.34 -32.17 3.53
N TYR A 124 36.51 -31.55 3.38
CA TYR A 124 37.73 -32.05 4.04
C TYR A 124 37.63 -31.94 5.56
N ALA A 125 37.11 -30.83 6.08
CA ALA A 125 36.87 -30.65 7.51
C ALA A 125 35.84 -31.65 8.06
N GLU A 126 34.74 -31.90 7.32
CA GLU A 126 33.73 -32.88 7.69
C GLU A 126 34.34 -34.28 7.81
N ASN A 127 35.11 -34.70 6.81
CA ASN A 127 35.78 -36.00 6.83
C ASN A 127 36.79 -36.10 7.98
N LEU A 128 37.64 -35.07 8.14
CA LEU A 128 38.68 -35.02 9.17
C LEU A 128 38.10 -35.13 10.58
N TYR A 129 37.16 -34.25 10.93
CA TYR A 129 36.64 -34.19 12.30
C TYR A 129 35.56 -35.24 12.58
N THR A 130 34.96 -35.86 11.56
CA THR A 130 34.06 -37.00 11.78
C THR A 130 34.84 -38.30 11.98
N ASN A 131 35.86 -38.56 11.15
CA ASN A 131 36.51 -39.87 11.09
C ASN A 131 37.86 -39.94 11.80
N PHE A 132 38.55 -38.81 12.01
CA PHE A 132 39.93 -38.78 12.51
C PHE A 132 40.12 -37.85 13.73
N SER A 133 39.05 -37.53 14.46
CA SER A 133 39.12 -36.60 15.60
C SER A 133 40.14 -37.01 16.67
N GLU A 134 40.14 -38.27 17.09
CA GLU A 134 41.05 -38.78 18.12
C GLU A 134 42.51 -38.74 17.65
N GLU A 135 42.76 -39.15 16.40
CA GLU A 135 44.09 -39.12 15.82
C GLU A 135 44.60 -37.68 15.67
N PHE A 136 43.75 -36.74 15.24
CA PHE A 136 44.07 -35.32 15.16
C PHE A 136 44.52 -34.76 16.51
N ILE A 137 43.76 -35.04 17.58
CA ILE A 137 44.11 -34.62 18.95
C ILE A 137 45.46 -35.23 19.37
N ALA A 138 45.64 -36.53 19.15
CA ALA A 138 46.85 -37.24 19.51
C ALA A 138 48.09 -36.67 18.78
N LYS A 139 47.95 -36.23 17.52
CA LYS A 139 49.06 -35.57 16.80
C LYS A 139 49.44 -34.22 17.39
N ILE A 140 48.49 -33.47 17.97
CA ILE A 140 48.76 -32.11 18.49
C ILE A 140 49.30 -32.15 19.90
N ILE A 141 48.68 -32.93 20.78
CA ILE A 141 49.02 -32.96 22.22
C ILE A 141 50.04 -34.06 22.55
N GLY A 142 50.16 -35.08 21.68
CA GLY A 142 51.04 -36.24 21.89
C GLY A 142 50.37 -37.40 22.62
N GLU A 143 49.15 -37.23 23.12
CA GLU A 143 48.35 -38.26 23.78
C GLU A 143 46.86 -38.11 23.43
N ALA A 144 46.10 -39.20 23.56
CA ALA A 144 44.65 -39.17 23.40
C ALA A 144 44.02 -38.50 24.63
N MET A 145 43.33 -37.38 24.42
CA MET A 145 42.61 -36.67 25.48
C MET A 145 41.11 -36.65 25.14
N PRO A 146 40.22 -37.07 26.06
CA PRO A 146 38.79 -36.90 25.87
C PRO A 146 38.46 -35.40 25.88
N VAL A 147 37.91 -34.90 24.77
CA VAL A 147 37.46 -33.51 24.65
C VAL A 147 35.96 -33.47 24.92
N SER A 148 35.53 -32.60 25.85
CA SER A 148 34.12 -32.47 26.23
C SER A 148 33.23 -31.98 25.08
N THR A 149 33.81 -31.27 24.12
CA THR A 149 33.14 -30.77 22.91
C THR A 149 33.72 -31.46 21.68
N PRO A 150 32.90 -32.05 20.80
CA PRO A 150 33.39 -32.62 19.55
C PRO A 150 34.17 -31.58 18.72
N LEU A 151 35.28 -32.00 18.09
CA LEU A 151 36.13 -31.08 17.31
C LEU A 151 35.36 -30.33 16.24
N TRP A 152 34.44 -31.03 15.57
CA TRP A 152 33.63 -30.41 14.53
C TRP A 152 32.79 -29.24 15.05
N LYS A 153 32.25 -29.36 16.26
CA LYS A 153 31.44 -28.30 16.87
C LYS A 153 32.32 -27.11 17.23
N MET A 154 33.50 -27.38 17.82
CA MET A 154 34.49 -26.34 18.12
C MET A 154 34.97 -25.61 16.85
N PHE A 155 35.09 -26.33 15.74
CA PHE A 155 35.43 -25.77 14.44
C PHE A 155 34.34 -24.82 13.92
N ILE A 156 33.09 -25.29 13.89
CA ILE A 156 31.93 -24.48 13.47
C ILE A 156 31.78 -23.23 14.34
N ASP A 157 31.95 -23.35 15.66
CA ASP A 157 31.91 -22.22 16.59
C ASP A 157 33.01 -21.19 16.30
N SER A 158 34.20 -21.64 15.92
CA SER A 158 35.33 -20.77 15.59
C SER A 158 35.08 -20.02 14.27
N LEU A 159 34.50 -20.68 13.27
CA LEU A 159 34.07 -20.02 12.03
C LEU A 159 32.96 -18.99 12.28
N ALA A 160 31.94 -19.34 13.08
CA ALA A 160 30.85 -18.44 13.44
C ALA A 160 31.37 -17.17 14.13
N LYS A 161 32.27 -17.33 15.12
CA LYS A 161 32.91 -16.21 15.84
C LYS A 161 33.74 -15.31 14.94
N SER A 162 34.30 -15.87 13.87
CA SER A 162 35.09 -15.12 12.88
C SER A 162 34.22 -14.39 11.83
N GLY A 163 32.89 -14.55 11.89
CA GLY A 163 31.96 -13.89 10.96
C GLY A 163 31.77 -14.61 9.63
N VAL A 164 32.20 -15.88 9.51
CA VAL A 164 31.99 -16.68 8.29
C VAL A 164 30.51 -17.00 8.12
N ASN A 165 29.98 -16.81 6.91
CA ASN A 165 28.60 -17.20 6.59
C ASN A 165 28.49 -18.72 6.47
N LEU A 166 27.87 -19.35 7.47
CA LEU A 166 27.76 -20.81 7.56
C LEU A 166 26.60 -21.41 6.75
N LEU A 167 25.62 -20.60 6.35
CA LEU A 167 24.42 -21.10 5.66
C LEU A 167 24.72 -21.91 4.38
N PRO A 168 25.66 -21.50 3.50
CA PRO A 168 25.99 -22.26 2.29
C PRO A 168 26.51 -23.67 2.57
N PHE A 169 27.06 -23.91 3.77
CA PHE A 169 27.63 -25.21 4.12
C PHE A 169 26.57 -26.29 4.28
N ILE A 170 25.31 -25.91 4.58
CA ILE A 170 24.20 -26.86 4.76
C ILE A 170 23.97 -27.73 3.51
N ASP A 171 24.20 -27.17 2.32
CA ASP A 171 24.01 -27.86 1.03
C ASP A 171 25.20 -28.75 0.66
N THR A 172 26.38 -28.49 1.23
CA THR A 172 27.63 -29.19 0.93
C THR A 172 27.90 -30.35 1.89
N LEU A 173 27.52 -30.17 3.16
CA LEU A 173 27.71 -31.16 4.22
C LEU A 173 26.83 -32.39 4.01
N THR A 174 27.36 -33.55 4.35
CA THR A 174 26.62 -34.83 4.31
C THR A 174 26.17 -35.27 5.70
N ASN A 175 26.88 -34.83 6.74
CA ASN A 175 26.63 -35.15 8.13
C ASN A 175 25.43 -34.36 8.67
N THR A 176 24.41 -35.08 9.14
CA THR A 176 23.17 -34.48 9.64
C THR A 176 23.35 -33.69 10.93
N GLU A 177 24.28 -34.06 11.81
CA GLU A 177 24.55 -33.35 13.07
C GLU A 177 25.13 -31.96 12.80
N TRP A 178 26.08 -31.85 11.87
CA TRP A 178 26.66 -30.56 11.47
C TRP A 178 25.60 -29.65 10.86
N ARG A 179 24.82 -30.18 9.92
CA ARG A 179 23.74 -29.43 9.25
C ARG A 179 22.71 -28.92 10.26
N ASN A 180 22.29 -29.78 11.19
CA ASN A 180 21.34 -29.42 12.24
C ASN A 180 21.92 -28.36 13.19
N TYR A 181 23.19 -28.49 13.58
CA TYR A 181 23.84 -27.53 14.47
C TYR A 181 24.02 -26.16 13.80
N ILE A 182 24.50 -26.12 12.55
CA ILE A 182 24.61 -24.88 11.76
C ILE A 182 23.23 -24.24 11.60
N SER A 183 22.20 -25.03 11.28
CA SER A 183 20.81 -24.57 11.21
C SER A 183 20.39 -23.92 12.54
N GLU A 184 20.69 -24.56 13.68
CA GLU A 184 20.36 -24.05 15.00
C GLU A 184 21.04 -22.71 15.31
N ILE A 185 22.37 -22.64 15.21
CA ILE A 185 23.14 -21.42 15.58
C ILE A 185 22.92 -20.25 14.62
N THR A 186 22.48 -20.51 13.38
CA THR A 186 22.20 -19.45 12.41
C THR A 186 20.75 -18.97 12.44
N ILE A 187 19.78 -19.88 12.65
CA ILE A 187 18.35 -19.57 12.53
C ILE A 187 17.75 -19.15 13.87
N VAL A 188 18.15 -19.76 14.99
CA VAL A 188 17.55 -19.47 16.30
C VAL A 188 17.72 -17.99 16.69
N PRO A 189 18.90 -17.36 16.56
CA PRO A 189 19.05 -15.93 16.87
C PRO A 189 18.16 -15.03 15.99
N LEU A 190 17.93 -15.39 14.72
CA LEU A 190 17.03 -14.66 13.83
C LEU A 190 15.58 -14.81 14.27
N ILE A 191 15.16 -16.02 14.67
CA ILE A 191 13.83 -16.27 15.22
C ILE A 191 13.62 -15.46 16.50
N ASP A 192 14.60 -15.48 17.41
CA ASP A 192 14.49 -14.80 18.70
C ASP A 192 14.47 -13.28 18.53
N SER A 193 15.28 -12.73 17.62
CA SER A 193 15.19 -11.31 17.24
C SER A 193 13.81 -10.90 16.72
N ILE A 194 13.15 -11.76 15.92
CA ILE A 194 11.78 -11.51 15.47
C ILE A 194 10.78 -11.59 16.64
N LYS A 195 10.93 -12.56 17.55
CA LYS A 195 10.07 -12.67 18.75
C LYS A 195 10.19 -11.43 19.64
N GLU A 196 11.41 -10.97 19.91
CA GLU A 196 11.66 -9.76 20.68
C GLU A 196 11.03 -8.52 20.03
N ALA A 197 11.15 -8.39 18.70
CA ALA A 197 10.50 -7.30 17.97
C ALA A 197 8.97 -7.37 18.07
N ILE A 198 8.39 -8.57 17.98
CA ILE A 198 6.94 -8.81 18.16
C ILE A 198 6.51 -8.38 19.57
N ASP A 199 7.24 -8.78 20.61
CA ASP A 199 6.88 -8.46 21.99
C ASP A 199 7.03 -6.97 22.29
N LEU A 200 8.05 -6.32 21.72
CA LEU A 200 8.17 -4.87 21.73
C LEU A 200 6.97 -4.19 21.06
N ALA A 201 6.51 -4.69 19.91
CA ALA A 201 5.34 -4.16 19.23
C ALA A 201 4.06 -4.35 20.06
N LYS A 202 3.85 -5.51 20.68
CA LYS A 202 2.71 -5.77 21.58
C LYS A 202 2.64 -4.79 22.74
N SER A 203 3.78 -4.34 23.27
CA SER A 203 3.85 -3.36 24.36
C SER A 203 3.29 -1.98 24.00
N SER A 204 2.99 -1.72 22.72
CA SER A 204 2.35 -0.47 22.26
C SER A 204 0.83 -0.46 22.42
N LYS A 205 0.19 -1.60 22.73
CA LYS A 205 -1.27 -1.66 22.95
C LYS A 205 -1.70 -0.69 24.05
N GLY A 206 -2.79 0.04 23.80
CA GLY A 206 -3.33 1.04 24.73
C GLY A 206 -2.56 2.36 24.81
N LYS A 207 -1.47 2.55 24.04
CA LYS A 207 -0.69 3.81 24.01
C LYS A 207 -1.18 4.80 22.95
N GLY A 208 -2.36 4.56 22.38
CA GLY A 208 -2.98 5.37 21.33
C GLY A 208 -2.68 4.90 19.90
N PRO A 209 -3.52 5.29 18.92
CA PRO A 209 -3.49 4.77 17.56
C PRO A 209 -2.15 5.04 16.85
N GLN A 210 -1.59 6.25 16.94
CA GLN A 210 -0.33 6.58 16.25
C GLN A 210 0.87 5.83 16.83
N ALA A 211 0.90 5.57 18.14
CA ALA A 211 1.94 4.75 18.75
C ALA A 211 1.85 3.30 18.27
N ARG A 212 0.62 2.78 18.15
CA ARG A 212 0.34 1.42 17.67
C ARG A 212 0.71 1.23 16.20
N PHE A 213 0.41 2.23 15.37
CA PHE A 213 0.80 2.25 13.96
C PHE A 213 2.32 2.26 13.79
N LYS A 214 3.02 3.19 14.48
CA LYS A 214 4.50 3.27 14.45
C LYS A 214 5.17 1.98 14.91
N ALA A 215 4.59 1.30 15.91
CA ALA A 215 5.08 0.00 16.35
C ALA A 215 4.95 -1.06 15.24
N GLY A 216 3.83 -1.08 14.50
CA GLY A 216 3.63 -1.94 13.34
C GLY A 216 4.61 -1.65 12.20
N GLU A 217 4.84 -0.37 11.87
CA GLU A 217 5.82 0.03 10.84
C GLU A 217 7.25 -0.39 11.21
N LYS A 218 7.64 -0.14 12.48
CA LYS A 218 8.96 -0.56 12.99
C LYS A 218 9.10 -2.07 12.94
N LEU A 219 8.08 -2.82 13.40
CA LEU A 219 8.07 -4.28 13.38
C LEU A 219 8.24 -4.82 11.95
N MET A 220 7.50 -4.28 10.99
CA MET A 220 7.63 -4.61 9.57
C MET A 220 9.05 -4.36 9.05
N ALA A 221 9.60 -3.17 9.31
CA ALA A 221 10.90 -2.77 8.78
C ALA A 221 12.06 -3.57 9.40
N SER A 222 12.08 -3.73 10.72
CA SER A 222 13.20 -4.35 11.44
C SER A 222 13.30 -5.86 11.23
N THR A 223 12.17 -6.53 10.97
CA THR A 223 12.13 -8.00 10.83
C THR A 223 12.30 -8.51 9.40
N LYS A 224 12.19 -7.62 8.39
CA LYS A 224 12.21 -7.99 6.97
C LYS A 224 13.45 -8.77 6.55
N SER A 225 14.64 -8.34 6.99
CA SER A 225 15.90 -9.00 6.65
C SER A 225 15.99 -10.39 7.29
N ALA A 226 15.72 -10.48 8.60
CA ALA A 226 15.77 -11.73 9.35
C ALA A 226 14.78 -12.76 8.79
N LEU A 227 13.53 -12.37 8.54
CA LEU A 227 12.53 -13.28 7.98
C LEU A 227 12.94 -13.80 6.58
N ASN A 228 13.53 -12.95 5.75
CA ASN A 228 14.01 -13.35 4.43
C ASN A 228 15.19 -14.33 4.51
N GLN A 229 16.10 -14.14 5.46
CA GLN A 229 17.19 -15.10 5.70
C GLN A 229 16.63 -16.47 6.11
N ILE A 230 15.72 -16.50 7.08
CA ILE A 230 15.07 -17.76 7.50
C ILE A 230 14.34 -18.42 6.32
N LYS A 231 13.62 -17.66 5.50
CA LYS A 231 12.91 -18.17 4.30
C LYS A 231 13.86 -18.78 3.27
N LYS A 232 15.08 -18.27 3.14
CA LYS A 232 16.09 -18.83 2.23
C LYS A 232 16.71 -20.11 2.79
N SER A 233 16.84 -20.20 4.11
CA SER A 233 17.48 -21.32 4.80
C SER A 233 16.55 -22.50 5.06
N LEU A 234 15.23 -22.26 5.15
CA LEU A 234 14.23 -23.28 5.44
C LEU A 234 13.16 -23.35 4.35
N PRO A 235 12.68 -24.56 4.00
CA PRO A 235 11.48 -24.71 3.20
C PRO A 235 10.29 -23.97 3.83
N VAL A 236 9.39 -23.45 3.01
CA VAL A 236 8.18 -22.75 3.49
C VAL A 236 7.28 -23.67 4.34
N SER A 237 7.39 -24.99 4.16
CA SER A 237 6.69 -26.01 4.96
C SER A 237 7.33 -26.31 6.32
N ASP A 238 8.51 -25.75 6.63
CA ASP A 238 9.15 -25.94 7.94
C ASP A 238 8.31 -25.26 9.04
N ILE A 239 8.01 -26.01 10.10
CA ILE A 239 7.15 -25.57 11.19
C ILE A 239 7.70 -24.33 11.90
N ARG A 240 9.03 -24.16 11.99
CA ARG A 240 9.67 -23.01 12.63
C ARG A 240 9.45 -21.76 11.80
N TYR A 241 9.66 -21.85 10.49
CA TYR A 241 9.40 -20.75 9.56
C TYR A 241 7.92 -20.38 9.55
N GLN A 242 7.03 -21.35 9.37
CA GLN A 242 5.59 -21.10 9.38
C GLN A 242 5.13 -20.44 10.68
N THR A 243 5.58 -20.95 11.83
CA THR A 243 5.20 -20.42 13.15
C THR A 243 5.67 -18.97 13.33
N ILE A 244 6.93 -18.65 13.01
CA ILE A 244 7.44 -17.29 13.22
C ILE A 244 6.85 -16.30 12.22
N ALA A 245 6.67 -16.72 10.95
CA ALA A 245 6.03 -15.91 9.91
C ALA A 245 4.57 -15.58 10.27
N ASP A 246 3.79 -16.57 10.71
CA ASP A 246 2.39 -16.36 11.08
C ASP A 246 2.24 -15.52 12.35
N LYS A 247 3.12 -15.70 13.35
CA LYS A 247 3.15 -14.84 14.55
C LYS A 247 3.45 -13.39 14.19
N LEU A 248 4.43 -13.17 13.31
CA LEU A 248 4.79 -11.84 12.82
C LEU A 248 3.65 -11.21 12.01
N ALA A 249 3.07 -11.96 11.07
CA ALA A 249 1.92 -11.54 10.27
C ALA A 249 0.74 -11.12 11.16
N THR A 250 0.43 -11.94 12.17
CA THR A 250 -0.66 -11.69 13.11
C THR A 250 -0.48 -10.40 13.89
N GLU A 251 0.72 -10.14 14.42
CA GLU A 251 0.95 -8.91 15.18
C GLU A 251 0.95 -7.66 14.29
N ILE A 252 1.54 -7.72 13.08
CA ILE A 252 1.49 -6.60 12.13
C ILE A 252 0.05 -6.31 11.69
N LEU A 253 -0.73 -7.36 11.39
CA LEU A 253 -2.16 -7.24 11.10
C LEU A 253 -2.88 -6.56 12.26
N GLN A 254 -2.62 -7.01 13.50
CA GLN A 254 -3.26 -6.45 14.69
C GLN A 254 -2.90 -4.98 14.90
N CYS A 255 -1.64 -4.58 14.68
CA CYS A 255 -1.26 -3.15 14.71
C CYS A 255 -2.07 -2.31 13.71
N GLY A 256 -2.31 -2.83 12.50
CA GLY A 256 -3.14 -2.16 11.50
C GLY A 256 -4.62 -2.08 11.88
N ILE A 257 -5.18 -3.14 12.45
CA ILE A 257 -6.57 -3.17 12.94
C ILE A 257 -6.76 -2.19 14.11
N ASP A 258 -5.88 -2.26 15.11
CA ASP A 258 -5.95 -1.39 16.29
C ASP A 258 -5.82 0.08 15.88
N TYR A 259 -4.90 0.41 14.97
CA TYR A 259 -4.79 1.78 14.44
C TYR A 259 -6.08 2.23 13.74
N PHE A 260 -6.65 1.40 12.86
CA PHE A 260 -7.84 1.75 12.09
C PHE A 260 -9.08 1.97 12.98
N ASN A 261 -9.23 1.14 14.02
CA ASN A 261 -10.39 1.21 14.90
C ASN A 261 -10.36 2.41 15.84
N ASP A 262 -9.17 2.86 16.26
CA ASP A 262 -9.01 3.88 17.29
C ASP A 262 -8.75 5.29 16.72
N THR A 263 -8.61 5.44 15.39
CA THR A 263 -8.28 6.71 14.76
C THR A 263 -9.45 7.35 14.00
N GLU A 264 -9.43 8.68 13.91
CA GLU A 264 -10.33 9.48 13.07
C GLU A 264 -9.61 10.08 11.84
N ASP A 265 -8.37 9.67 11.58
CA ASP A 265 -7.57 10.16 10.46
C ASP A 265 -8.24 9.85 9.11
N ASP A 266 -8.26 10.80 8.18
CA ASP A 266 -8.88 10.60 6.86
C ASP A 266 -8.14 9.58 5.99
N ASP A 267 -6.86 9.34 6.28
CA ASP A 267 -6.00 8.35 5.60
C ASP A 267 -5.88 7.02 6.37
N ALA A 268 -6.72 6.81 7.38
CA ALA A 268 -6.68 5.61 8.22
C ALA A 268 -6.77 4.29 7.44
N PRO A 269 -7.69 4.11 6.46
CA PRO A 269 -7.73 2.90 5.64
C PRO A 269 -6.42 2.68 4.89
N GLN A 270 -5.86 3.72 4.29
CA GLN A 270 -4.65 3.64 3.46
C GLN A 270 -3.45 3.22 4.31
N LYS A 271 -3.26 3.86 5.47
CA LYS A 271 -2.21 3.50 6.42
C LYS A 271 -2.37 2.08 6.96
N ALA A 272 -3.57 1.71 7.41
CA ALA A 272 -3.85 0.36 7.89
C ALA A 272 -3.59 -0.69 6.79
N MET A 273 -3.98 -0.40 5.54
CA MET A 273 -3.74 -1.29 4.40
C MET A 273 -2.25 -1.56 4.14
N ILE A 274 -1.33 -0.63 4.42
CA ILE A 274 0.11 -0.88 4.27
C ILE A 274 0.54 -2.06 5.15
N LEU A 275 0.17 -2.02 6.43
CA LEU A 275 0.49 -3.08 7.39
C LEU A 275 -0.25 -4.38 7.05
N GLN A 276 -1.54 -4.31 6.73
CA GLN A 276 -2.35 -5.50 6.45
C GLN A 276 -1.94 -6.22 5.16
N ASN A 277 -1.57 -5.50 4.10
CA ASN A 277 -1.04 -6.12 2.88
C ASN A 277 0.32 -6.78 3.12
N TYR A 278 1.20 -6.15 3.91
CA TYR A 278 2.45 -6.77 4.28
C TYR A 278 2.22 -8.06 5.08
N ALA A 279 1.36 -8.02 6.10
CA ALA A 279 0.97 -9.21 6.87
C ALA A 279 0.44 -10.34 5.98
N LEU A 280 -0.44 -10.03 5.02
CA LEU A 280 -0.94 -10.99 4.05
C LEU A 280 0.17 -11.59 3.18
N SER A 281 1.19 -10.80 2.81
CA SER A 281 2.30 -11.25 1.96
C SER A 281 3.26 -12.23 2.65
N ILE A 282 3.34 -12.18 3.98
CA ILE A 282 4.23 -13.04 4.77
C ILE A 282 3.49 -14.19 5.46
N ALA A 283 2.16 -14.16 5.55
CA ALA A 283 1.36 -15.22 6.14
C ALA A 283 1.48 -16.53 5.36
N VAL A 284 1.73 -17.62 6.07
CA VAL A 284 1.95 -18.96 5.50
C VAL A 284 0.77 -19.87 5.82
N GLY A 285 0.39 -19.96 7.09
CA GLY A 285 -0.70 -20.82 7.54
C GLY A 285 -2.06 -20.35 7.03
N LYS A 286 -2.92 -21.30 6.66
CA LYS A 286 -4.24 -21.03 6.06
C LYS A 286 -5.08 -20.08 6.91
N LEU A 287 -5.19 -20.33 8.22
CA LEU A 287 -5.98 -19.50 9.14
C LEU A 287 -5.49 -18.04 9.18
N THR A 288 -4.17 -17.85 9.29
CA THR A 288 -3.56 -16.51 9.32
C THR A 288 -3.75 -15.78 7.99
N LYS A 289 -3.57 -16.49 6.88
CA LYS A 289 -3.72 -15.94 5.53
C LYS A 289 -5.17 -15.54 5.24
N ASP A 290 -6.13 -16.38 5.60
CA ASP A 290 -7.56 -16.09 5.45
C ASP A 290 -7.95 -14.86 6.27
N ARG A 291 -7.51 -14.77 7.53
CA ARG A 291 -7.75 -13.60 8.39
C ARG A 291 -7.12 -12.31 7.83
N CYS A 292 -5.89 -12.38 7.34
CA CYS A 292 -5.23 -11.23 6.71
C CYS A 292 -5.99 -10.78 5.46
N LYS A 293 -6.40 -11.74 4.63
CA LYS A 293 -7.14 -11.48 3.38
C LYS A 293 -8.48 -10.81 3.66
N GLU A 294 -9.24 -11.35 4.60
CA GLU A 294 -10.54 -10.79 5.02
C GLU A 294 -10.41 -9.31 5.42
N ASN A 295 -9.44 -8.97 6.27
CA ASN A 295 -9.22 -7.60 6.72
C ASN A 295 -8.80 -6.65 5.58
N VAL A 296 -7.90 -7.11 4.70
CA VAL A 296 -7.52 -6.36 3.50
C VAL A 296 -8.73 -6.10 2.60
N ASP A 297 -9.60 -7.10 2.41
CA ASP A 297 -10.77 -6.98 1.56
C ASP A 297 -11.85 -6.06 2.19
N ILE A 298 -11.97 -6.06 3.53
CA ILE A 298 -12.78 -5.08 4.29
C ILE A 298 -12.27 -3.66 4.05
N LEU A 299 -10.97 -3.40 4.16
CA LEU A 299 -10.45 -2.04 3.93
C LEU A 299 -10.59 -1.59 2.47
N LYS A 300 -10.50 -2.52 1.50
CA LYS A 300 -10.77 -2.21 0.09
C LYS A 300 -12.22 -1.81 -0.16
N SER A 301 -13.18 -2.47 0.51
CA SER A 301 -14.61 -2.15 0.36
C SER A 301 -14.96 -0.82 1.03
N ILE A 302 -14.50 -0.61 2.27
CA ILE A 302 -14.76 0.59 3.07
C ILE A 302 -13.99 1.82 2.56
N GLY A 303 -12.82 1.64 1.96
CA GLY A 303 -11.89 2.74 1.63
C GLY A 303 -12.50 3.86 0.79
N LYS A 304 -13.46 3.56 -0.11
CA LYS A 304 -14.14 4.57 -0.92
C LYS A 304 -15.14 5.39 -0.10
N GLU A 305 -15.96 4.74 0.72
CA GLU A 305 -16.94 5.44 1.58
C GLU A 305 -16.26 6.23 2.68
N TYR A 306 -15.19 5.68 3.27
CA TYR A 306 -14.45 6.30 4.35
C TYR A 306 -13.81 7.64 3.94
N LEU A 307 -13.33 7.74 2.69
CA LEU A 307 -12.69 8.94 2.14
C LEU A 307 -13.62 10.17 2.14
N VAL A 308 -14.92 9.93 2.02
CA VAL A 308 -15.98 10.95 1.95
C VAL A 308 -16.94 10.92 3.13
N ARG A 309 -16.62 10.17 4.20
CA ARG A 309 -17.56 9.94 5.32
C ARG A 309 -18.06 11.23 5.97
N LYS A 310 -17.20 12.26 6.05
CA LYS A 310 -17.54 13.57 6.62
C LYS A 310 -18.54 14.31 5.72
N GLU A 311 -18.29 14.36 4.41
CA GLU A 311 -19.23 14.93 3.44
C GLU A 311 -20.54 14.15 3.41
N LEU A 312 -20.48 12.82 3.42
CA LEU A 312 -21.63 11.94 3.41
C LEU A 312 -22.54 12.18 4.63
N ALA A 313 -21.98 12.28 5.84
CA ALA A 313 -22.75 12.55 7.05
C ALA A 313 -23.48 13.92 7.00
N GLN A 314 -22.80 14.95 6.50
CA GLN A 314 -23.41 16.29 6.34
C GLN A 314 -24.50 16.29 5.26
N LEU A 315 -24.25 15.68 4.11
CA LEU A 315 -25.21 15.59 3.02
C LEU A 315 -26.45 14.79 3.41
N THR A 316 -26.29 13.68 4.16
CA THR A 316 -27.42 12.93 4.73
C THR A 316 -28.27 13.82 5.63
N THR A 317 -27.65 14.64 6.48
CA THR A 317 -28.38 15.59 7.35
C THR A 317 -29.18 16.60 6.53
N TYR A 318 -28.62 17.14 5.44
CA TYR A 318 -29.33 18.05 4.55
C TYR A 318 -30.43 17.38 3.73
N ILE A 319 -30.25 16.12 3.33
CA ILE A 319 -31.29 15.32 2.67
C ILE A 319 -32.48 15.09 3.62
N GLU A 320 -32.23 14.70 4.87
CA GLU A 320 -33.26 14.53 5.90
C GLU A 320 -33.98 15.85 6.19
N GLU A 321 -33.23 16.96 6.25
CA GLU A 321 -33.80 18.29 6.35
C GLU A 321 -34.74 18.52 5.16
N LEU A 322 -34.29 18.40 3.91
CA LEU A 322 -35.11 18.57 2.70
C LEU A 322 -36.38 17.71 2.69
N ARG A 323 -36.34 16.48 3.21
CA ARG A 323 -37.50 15.58 3.30
C ARG A 323 -38.49 15.95 4.41
N GLY A 324 -38.10 16.77 5.38
CA GLY A 324 -38.94 17.15 6.52
C GLY A 324 -38.97 16.10 7.62
N GLU A 325 -38.02 15.17 7.65
CA GLU A 325 -38.01 14.04 8.60
C GLU A 325 -37.64 14.48 10.04
N LYS A 326 -36.91 15.60 10.20
CA LYS A 326 -36.50 16.14 11.51
C LYS A 326 -37.51 17.06 12.21
N SER A 327 -38.60 17.49 11.54
CA SER A 327 -39.58 18.41 12.15
C SER A 327 -40.52 17.75 13.16
N ALA A 328 -40.46 16.43 13.33
CA ALA A 328 -41.33 15.69 14.25
C ALA A 328 -40.82 15.59 15.71
N GLN A 329 -39.57 15.98 16.01
CA GLN A 329 -38.92 15.69 17.32
C GLN A 329 -38.52 16.93 18.16
N SER A 330 -38.80 18.16 17.73
CA SER A 330 -38.56 19.36 18.54
C SER A 330 -39.88 20.03 18.96
N PRO A 331 -40.27 19.97 20.25
CA PRO A 331 -41.51 20.58 20.75
C PRO A 331 -41.57 22.11 20.57
N LEU A 332 -40.40 22.77 20.48
CA LEU A 332 -40.32 24.22 20.35
C LEU A 332 -40.58 24.74 18.92
N LEU A 333 -40.48 23.89 17.90
CA LEU A 333 -40.74 24.23 16.50
C LEU A 333 -42.21 24.07 16.11
N GLY A 334 -43.06 23.56 17.01
CA GLY A 334 -44.51 23.43 16.82
C GLY A 334 -45.25 24.77 16.67
N LEU A 335 -44.58 25.91 16.91
CA LEU A 335 -45.15 27.26 16.79
C LEU A 335 -44.78 27.99 15.49
N THR A 336 -43.88 27.44 14.65
CA THR A 336 -43.55 28.01 13.34
C THR A 336 -44.16 27.18 12.21
N SER A 337 -45.43 26.82 12.32
CA SER A 337 -46.19 26.13 11.25
C SER A 337 -46.47 27.04 10.03
N PHE A 338 -45.50 27.86 9.65
CA PHE A 338 -45.34 28.41 8.32
C PHE A 338 -44.38 27.44 7.61
N GLY A 339 -44.92 26.64 6.69
CA GLY A 339 -44.14 25.65 5.95
C GLY A 339 -42.86 26.24 5.34
N ARG A 340 -41.82 25.40 5.23
CA ARG A 340 -40.52 25.74 4.65
C ARG A 340 -40.68 26.56 3.36
N GLY A 341 -40.00 27.70 3.26
CA GLY A 341 -40.03 28.54 2.06
C GLY A 341 -39.03 28.09 1.00
N ILE A 342 -39.19 28.58 -0.23
CA ILE A 342 -38.18 28.41 -1.31
C ILE A 342 -36.78 28.89 -0.89
N PRO A 343 -36.61 30.02 -0.17
CA PRO A 343 -35.28 30.47 0.28
C PRO A 343 -34.57 29.47 1.20
N ASP A 344 -35.32 28.74 2.03
CA ASP A 344 -34.76 27.72 2.92
C ASP A 344 -34.22 26.52 2.13
N ILE A 345 -34.97 26.09 1.11
CA ILE A 345 -34.56 25.01 0.20
C ILE A 345 -33.30 25.45 -0.56
N ALA A 346 -33.30 26.67 -1.10
CA ALA A 346 -32.15 27.22 -1.81
C ALA A 346 -30.89 27.23 -0.94
N ARG A 347 -31.00 27.71 0.30
CA ARG A 347 -29.91 27.72 1.28
C ARG A 347 -29.36 26.32 1.56
N ILE A 348 -30.21 25.29 1.65
CA ILE A 348 -29.76 23.91 1.86
C ILE A 348 -29.05 23.39 0.60
N VAL A 349 -29.62 23.60 -0.58
CA VAL A 349 -29.00 23.22 -1.87
C VAL A 349 -27.62 23.87 -2.03
N ASP A 350 -27.50 25.17 -1.73
CA ASP A 350 -26.23 25.90 -1.82
C ASP A 350 -25.16 25.32 -0.89
N LYS A 351 -25.54 24.82 0.30
CA LYS A 351 -24.63 24.12 1.22
C LYS A 351 -24.23 22.73 0.73
N CYS A 352 -25.10 22.04 0.00
CA CYS A 352 -24.78 20.71 -0.55
C CYS A 352 -23.78 20.77 -1.71
N ILE A 353 -23.81 21.81 -2.54
CA ILE A 353 -22.95 21.94 -3.74
C ILE A 353 -21.44 21.78 -3.44
N PRO A 354 -20.82 22.52 -2.49
CA PRO A 354 -19.39 22.37 -2.21
C PRO A 354 -19.04 20.97 -1.67
N LEU A 355 -19.93 20.36 -0.88
CA LEU A 355 -19.74 19.00 -0.36
C LEU A 355 -19.77 17.96 -1.47
N LEU A 356 -20.72 18.08 -2.41
CA LEU A 356 -20.80 17.21 -3.59
C LEU A 356 -19.59 17.37 -4.51
N ASN A 357 -19.10 18.59 -4.70
CA ASN A 357 -17.88 18.84 -5.47
C ASN A 357 -16.64 18.22 -4.79
N SER A 358 -16.55 18.30 -3.46
CA SER A 358 -15.50 17.59 -2.69
C SER A 358 -15.58 16.07 -2.90
N MET A 359 -16.78 15.48 -2.77
CA MET A 359 -16.99 14.05 -3.03
C MET A 359 -16.61 13.65 -4.47
N LYS A 360 -16.98 14.47 -5.46
CA LYS A 360 -16.62 14.26 -6.87
C LYS A 360 -15.11 14.26 -7.07
N GLY A 361 -14.40 15.21 -6.46
CA GLY A 361 -12.94 15.28 -6.51
C GLY A 361 -12.26 14.06 -5.88
N LYS A 362 -12.80 13.55 -4.77
CA LYS A 362 -12.26 12.41 -4.01
C LYS A 362 -12.55 11.05 -4.65
N LEU A 363 -13.75 10.85 -5.21
CA LEU A 363 -14.19 9.55 -5.74
C LEU A 363 -14.10 9.43 -7.26
N GLY A 364 -14.03 10.56 -7.96
CA GLY A 364 -14.16 10.63 -9.41
C GLY A 364 -15.61 10.67 -9.89
N PHE A 365 -15.83 11.24 -11.07
CA PHE A 365 -17.15 11.42 -11.68
C PHE A 365 -17.88 10.08 -11.95
N GLY A 366 -17.15 9.01 -12.26
CA GLY A 366 -17.71 7.67 -12.50
C GLY A 366 -18.11 6.88 -11.25
N SER A 367 -18.04 7.49 -10.06
CA SER A 367 -18.38 6.81 -8.80
C SER A 367 -19.90 6.67 -8.63
N ASN A 368 -20.38 5.43 -8.49
CA ASN A 368 -21.78 5.14 -8.18
C ASN A 368 -22.23 5.81 -6.87
N LEU A 369 -21.38 5.81 -5.84
CA LEU A 369 -21.71 6.43 -4.56
C LEU A 369 -21.95 7.94 -4.70
N TYR A 370 -21.03 8.63 -5.39
CA TYR A 370 -21.17 10.06 -5.68
C TYR A 370 -22.47 10.35 -6.44
N MET A 371 -22.72 9.61 -7.52
CA MET A 371 -23.88 9.81 -8.37
C MET A 371 -25.20 9.58 -7.61
N ASN A 372 -25.26 8.56 -6.76
CA ASN A 372 -26.42 8.26 -5.93
C ASN A 372 -26.69 9.38 -4.91
N VAL A 373 -25.66 9.89 -4.23
CA VAL A 373 -25.80 10.96 -3.24
C VAL A 373 -26.22 12.27 -3.91
N SER A 374 -25.58 12.65 -5.03
CA SER A 374 -25.95 13.86 -5.79
C SER A 374 -27.39 13.79 -6.30
N SER A 375 -27.81 12.62 -6.79
CA SER A 375 -29.19 12.35 -7.21
C SER A 375 -30.18 12.42 -6.05
N ALA A 376 -29.81 11.92 -4.86
CA ALA A 376 -30.63 11.98 -3.66
C ALA A 376 -30.84 13.44 -3.20
N VAL A 377 -29.81 14.28 -3.25
CA VAL A 377 -29.94 15.72 -2.94
C VAL A 377 -30.88 16.38 -3.94
N ALA A 378 -30.64 16.19 -5.24
CA ALA A 378 -31.44 16.80 -6.30
C ALA A 378 -32.91 16.40 -6.21
N SER A 379 -33.21 15.10 -6.10
CA SER A 379 -34.59 14.60 -5.97
C SER A 379 -35.27 15.10 -4.70
N SER A 380 -34.57 15.14 -3.56
CA SER A 380 -35.13 15.66 -2.30
C SER A 380 -35.42 17.16 -2.38
N ALA A 381 -34.56 17.93 -3.04
CA ALA A 381 -34.78 19.36 -3.27
C ALA A 381 -35.96 19.62 -4.21
N ILE A 382 -36.10 18.83 -5.29
CA ILE A 382 -37.24 18.90 -6.21
C ILE A 382 -38.55 18.62 -5.45
N ASN A 383 -38.59 17.55 -4.65
CA ASN A 383 -39.78 17.19 -3.87
C ASN A 383 -40.17 18.30 -2.90
N ALA A 384 -39.19 18.84 -2.16
CA ALA A 384 -39.43 19.96 -1.24
C ALA A 384 -40.00 21.18 -1.98
N LEU A 385 -39.44 21.52 -3.15
CA LEU A 385 -39.91 22.64 -3.95
C LEU A 385 -41.33 22.43 -4.48
N VAL A 386 -41.63 21.24 -5.01
CA VAL A 386 -42.96 20.87 -5.51
C VAL A 386 -44.00 20.95 -4.40
N ASN A 387 -43.67 20.52 -3.18
CA ASN A 387 -44.58 20.64 -2.03
C ASN A 387 -44.92 22.11 -1.71
N VAL A 388 -43.93 23.01 -1.76
CA VAL A 388 -44.16 24.45 -1.54
C VAL A 388 -45.04 25.04 -2.65
N VAL A 389 -44.78 24.69 -3.90
CA VAL A 389 -45.57 25.15 -5.05
C VAL A 389 -47.01 24.66 -4.97
N ASN A 390 -47.22 23.36 -4.72
CA ASN A 390 -48.55 22.76 -4.59
C ASN A 390 -49.33 23.40 -3.44
N PHE A 391 -48.70 23.60 -2.29
CA PHE A 391 -49.32 24.28 -1.15
C PHE A 391 -49.70 25.73 -1.48
N GLN A 392 -48.83 26.47 -2.17
CA GLN A 392 -49.16 27.84 -2.56
C GLN A 392 -50.31 27.88 -3.58
N GLN A 393 -50.41 26.90 -4.48
CA GLN A 393 -51.51 26.80 -5.44
C GLN A 393 -52.87 26.57 -4.77
N THR A 394 -52.93 25.84 -3.65
CA THR A 394 -54.21 25.60 -2.95
C THR A 394 -54.73 26.83 -2.20
N ILE A 395 -53.84 27.67 -1.68
CA ILE A 395 -54.21 28.85 -0.87
C ILE A 395 -54.38 30.14 -1.69
N SER A 396 -54.02 30.13 -2.98
CA SER A 396 -54.11 31.34 -3.83
C SER A 396 -55.53 31.52 -4.37
N ILE A 397 -56.41 32.17 -3.60
CA ILE A 397 -57.77 32.53 -4.00
C ILE A 397 -57.79 33.98 -4.49
N GLY A 398 -57.87 34.19 -5.80
CA GLY A 398 -58.13 35.51 -6.42
C GLY A 398 -56.95 36.47 -6.56
N ASP A 399 -55.90 36.36 -5.75
CA ASP A 399 -54.63 37.11 -5.90
C ASP A 399 -53.46 36.21 -6.29
N ASN A 400 -53.02 36.31 -7.54
CA ASN A 400 -51.93 35.52 -8.11
C ASN A 400 -50.54 36.18 -7.94
N SER A 401 -50.43 37.35 -7.31
CA SER A 401 -49.17 38.09 -7.18
C SER A 401 -48.11 37.28 -6.38
N LYS A 402 -48.51 36.72 -5.24
CA LYS A 402 -47.66 35.88 -4.38
C LYS A 402 -47.30 34.56 -5.06
N LEU A 403 -48.27 33.92 -5.73
CA LEU A 403 -48.04 32.70 -6.50
C LEU A 403 -47.04 32.93 -7.64
N LYS A 404 -47.17 34.04 -8.37
CA LYS A 404 -46.26 34.44 -9.44
C LYS A 404 -44.82 34.61 -8.96
N SER A 405 -44.61 35.27 -7.81
CA SER A 405 -43.26 35.40 -7.23
C SER A 405 -42.68 34.05 -6.84
N ILE A 406 -43.47 33.20 -6.18
CA ILE A 406 -43.04 31.87 -5.72
C ILE A 406 -42.69 30.97 -6.90
N ILE A 407 -43.49 30.99 -7.97
CA ILE A 407 -43.21 30.21 -9.18
C ILE A 407 -41.94 30.70 -9.88
N SER A 408 -41.74 32.01 -9.99
CA SER A 408 -40.49 32.58 -10.54
C SER A 408 -39.26 32.12 -9.73
N ASP A 409 -39.33 32.17 -8.41
CA ASP A 409 -38.23 31.74 -7.55
C ASP A 409 -38.02 30.22 -7.58
N ALA A 410 -39.10 29.45 -7.72
CA ALA A 410 -39.04 28.01 -7.96
C ALA A 410 -38.33 27.69 -9.28
N VAL A 411 -38.61 28.42 -10.36
CA VAL A 411 -37.94 28.23 -11.67
C VAL A 411 -36.45 28.51 -11.58
N LYS A 412 -36.05 29.56 -10.84
CA LYS A 412 -34.63 29.86 -10.58
C LYS A 412 -33.97 28.73 -9.81
N LEU A 413 -34.56 28.28 -8.69
CA LEU A 413 -34.00 27.19 -7.89
C LEU A 413 -33.94 25.87 -8.67
N MET A 414 -34.97 25.57 -9.47
CA MET A 414 -34.97 24.43 -10.37
C MET A 414 -33.82 24.53 -11.39
N SER A 415 -33.44 25.72 -11.83
CA SER A 415 -32.27 25.88 -12.70
C SER A 415 -30.96 25.57 -11.96
N THR A 416 -30.82 26.01 -10.71
CA THR A 416 -29.68 25.66 -9.84
C THR A 416 -29.56 24.15 -9.62
N ILE A 417 -30.67 23.47 -9.28
CA ILE A 417 -30.71 22.00 -9.11
C ILE A 417 -30.31 21.30 -10.42
N GLY A 418 -30.69 21.84 -11.58
CA GLY A 418 -30.36 21.27 -12.88
C GLY A 418 -28.87 21.22 -13.21
N ASN A 419 -28.08 22.10 -12.58
CA ASN A 419 -26.62 22.14 -12.75
C ASN A 419 -25.90 21.05 -11.94
N MET A 420 -26.61 20.34 -11.05
CA MET A 420 -26.04 19.23 -10.29
C MET A 420 -25.89 17.99 -11.17
N ASP A 421 -24.87 17.19 -10.88
CA ASP A 421 -24.74 15.85 -11.44
C ASP A 421 -25.87 14.96 -10.88
N MET A 422 -26.49 14.15 -11.72
CA MET A 422 -27.55 13.22 -11.32
C MET A 422 -27.68 12.10 -12.34
N ASP A 423 -28.15 10.94 -11.89
CA ASP A 423 -28.39 9.80 -12.76
C ASP A 423 -29.54 10.06 -13.75
N THR A 424 -29.68 9.19 -14.74
CA THR A 424 -30.70 9.31 -15.80
C THR A 424 -32.12 9.34 -15.25
N LYS A 425 -32.42 8.58 -14.18
CA LYS A 425 -33.76 8.49 -13.61
C LYS A 425 -34.15 9.81 -12.94
N THR A 426 -33.26 10.35 -12.13
CA THR A 426 -33.39 11.64 -11.46
C THR A 426 -33.39 12.78 -12.47
N ARG A 427 -32.62 12.70 -13.55
CA ARG A 427 -32.63 13.67 -14.65
C ARG A 427 -33.98 13.74 -15.37
N ASN A 428 -34.60 12.59 -15.60
CA ASN A 428 -35.96 12.53 -16.19
C ASN A 428 -37.00 13.10 -15.22
N TYR A 429 -36.90 12.76 -13.93
CA TYR A 429 -37.76 13.29 -12.87
C TYR A 429 -37.65 14.82 -12.76
N TYR A 430 -36.43 15.34 -12.77
CA TYR A 430 -36.13 16.76 -12.84
C TYR A 430 -36.77 17.44 -14.04
N SER A 431 -36.56 16.88 -15.24
CA SER A 431 -37.04 17.48 -16.49
C SER A 431 -38.56 17.55 -16.54
N GLY A 432 -39.26 16.49 -16.08
CA GLY A 432 -40.71 16.48 -15.97
C GLY A 432 -41.24 17.59 -15.05
N ASN A 433 -40.71 17.69 -13.83
CA ASN A 433 -41.13 18.72 -12.87
C ASN A 433 -40.78 20.14 -13.34
N LYS A 434 -39.60 20.33 -13.94
CA LYS A 434 -39.19 21.62 -14.53
C LYS A 434 -40.14 22.07 -15.62
N ASN A 435 -40.50 21.18 -16.54
CA ASN A 435 -41.42 21.51 -17.64
C ASN A 435 -42.81 21.90 -17.11
N THR A 436 -43.32 21.18 -16.12
CA THR A 436 -44.58 21.54 -15.44
C THR A 436 -44.47 22.92 -14.81
N LEU A 437 -43.39 23.18 -14.06
CA LEU A 437 -43.19 24.47 -13.40
C LEU A 437 -43.05 25.63 -14.39
N MET A 438 -42.32 25.43 -15.50
CA MET A 438 -42.24 26.40 -16.60
C MET A 438 -43.59 26.63 -17.28
N SER A 439 -44.43 25.59 -17.42
CA SER A 439 -45.77 25.76 -17.97
C SER A 439 -46.65 26.62 -17.05
N ILE A 440 -46.53 26.46 -15.73
CA ILE A 440 -47.22 27.27 -14.72
C ILE A 440 -46.69 28.71 -14.75
N ASP A 441 -45.37 28.88 -14.79
CA ASP A 441 -44.74 30.20 -14.89
C ASP A 441 -45.23 30.94 -16.14
N ASN A 442 -45.23 30.30 -17.31
CA ASN A 442 -45.72 30.89 -18.56
C ASN A 442 -47.20 31.29 -18.51
N ARG A 443 -48.04 30.56 -17.76
CA ARG A 443 -49.47 30.90 -17.56
C ARG A 443 -49.65 32.12 -16.66
N LEU A 444 -48.85 32.25 -15.60
CA LEU A 444 -48.89 33.35 -14.64
C LEU A 444 -48.14 34.60 -15.11
N ASN A 445 -47.12 34.38 -15.93
CA ASN A 445 -46.25 35.34 -16.58
C ASN A 445 -46.32 35.15 -18.09
N PRO A 446 -47.46 35.47 -18.73
CA PRO A 446 -47.52 35.49 -20.18
C PRO A 446 -46.60 36.62 -20.67
N SER A 447 -45.33 36.28 -20.90
CA SER A 447 -44.48 37.04 -21.81
C SER A 447 -45.24 37.03 -23.13
N GLY A 448 -45.57 38.21 -23.66
CA GLY A 448 -46.58 38.37 -24.70
C GLY A 448 -46.53 37.22 -25.73
N GLY A 449 -47.67 36.61 -26.05
CA GLY A 449 -47.71 35.47 -26.98
C GLY A 449 -47.74 35.86 -28.45
N CYS A 450 -47.66 34.88 -29.35
CA CYS A 450 -48.02 35.05 -30.76
C CYS A 450 -49.55 35.28 -30.90
N TYR A 451 -50.01 36.50 -30.59
CA TYR A 451 -51.43 36.91 -30.62
C TYR A 451 -52.21 36.46 -31.87
N ILE A 452 -51.66 36.60 -33.07
CA ILE A 452 -52.33 36.21 -34.33
C ILE A 452 -52.46 34.69 -34.42
N ALA A 453 -51.40 33.95 -34.08
CA ALA A 453 -51.43 32.49 -34.10
C ALA A 453 -52.39 31.93 -33.05
N THR A 454 -52.38 32.46 -31.83
CA THR A 454 -53.32 32.06 -30.77
C THR A 454 -54.77 32.38 -31.14
N MET A 455 -55.05 33.51 -31.80
CA MET A 455 -56.39 33.83 -32.32
C MET A 455 -56.86 32.79 -33.36
N VAL A 456 -55.97 32.36 -34.25
CA VAL A 456 -56.31 31.48 -35.37
C VAL A 456 -56.45 30.01 -34.96
N TYR A 457 -55.58 29.54 -34.06
CA TYR A 457 -55.59 28.16 -33.58
C TYR A 457 -56.45 27.94 -32.34
N GLY A 458 -56.95 29.01 -31.71
CA GLY A 458 -57.91 28.98 -30.60
C GLY A 458 -57.31 28.61 -29.25
N ASP A 459 -56.06 28.16 -29.20
CA ASP A 459 -55.38 27.76 -27.97
C ASP A 459 -53.94 28.30 -27.94
N TYR A 460 -53.54 28.78 -26.77
CA TYR A 460 -52.18 29.23 -26.48
C TYR A 460 -51.19 28.07 -26.56
N ASP A 461 -51.59 26.85 -26.17
CA ASP A 461 -50.72 25.66 -26.13
C ASP A 461 -50.85 24.77 -27.38
N HIS A 462 -51.55 25.24 -28.42
CA HIS A 462 -51.74 24.48 -29.65
C HIS A 462 -50.38 24.10 -30.28
N PRO A 463 -50.16 22.84 -30.73
CA PRO A 463 -48.86 22.37 -31.23
C PRO A 463 -48.26 23.25 -32.34
N ARG A 464 -49.10 23.82 -33.20
CA ARG A 464 -48.67 24.75 -34.27
C ARG A 464 -48.25 26.13 -33.74
N VAL A 465 -48.87 26.61 -32.66
CA VAL A 465 -48.49 27.86 -31.98
C VAL A 465 -47.13 27.69 -31.30
N MET A 466 -46.89 26.53 -30.69
CA MET A 466 -45.61 26.20 -30.05
C MET A 466 -44.45 26.21 -31.06
N VAL A 467 -44.65 25.66 -32.27
CA VAL A 467 -43.63 25.73 -33.35
C VAL A 467 -43.31 27.17 -33.75
N LEU A 468 -44.32 28.03 -33.85
CA LEU A 468 -44.11 29.45 -34.19
C LEU A 468 -43.41 30.23 -33.08
N ARG A 469 -43.69 29.89 -31.82
CA ARG A 469 -42.99 30.48 -30.67
C ARG A 469 -41.55 30.05 -30.60
N GLU A 470 -41.29 28.77 -30.82
CA GLU A 470 -39.92 28.28 -30.88
C GLU A 470 -39.15 28.99 -31.98
N PHE A 471 -39.71 29.16 -33.19
CA PHE A 471 -39.10 29.97 -34.24
C PHE A 471 -38.84 31.43 -33.80
N ARG A 472 -39.79 32.05 -33.07
CA ARG A 472 -39.58 33.39 -32.50
C ARG A 472 -38.40 33.41 -31.53
N ASP A 473 -38.35 32.44 -30.63
CA ASP A 473 -37.41 32.43 -29.51
C ASP A 473 -36.01 31.96 -29.91
N SER A 474 -35.90 31.01 -30.84
CA SER A 474 -34.61 30.42 -31.25
C SER A 474 -34.05 30.98 -32.56
N TYR A 475 -34.88 31.59 -33.41
CA TYR A 475 -34.41 32.14 -34.70
C TYR A 475 -34.54 33.66 -34.78
N LEU A 476 -35.70 34.23 -34.41
CA LEU A 476 -35.90 35.68 -34.49
C LEU A 476 -35.22 36.44 -33.35
N ALA A 477 -35.27 35.94 -32.12
CA ALA A 477 -34.71 36.64 -30.95
C ALA A 477 -33.18 36.80 -31.04
N ASP A 478 -32.49 35.88 -31.70
CA ASP A 478 -31.03 35.94 -31.89
C ASP A 478 -30.60 37.01 -32.90
N ARG A 479 -31.48 37.40 -33.83
CA ARG A 479 -31.18 38.34 -34.92
C ARG A 479 -31.61 39.76 -34.58
N HIS A 480 -30.78 40.75 -34.92
CA HIS A 480 -31.10 42.15 -34.64
C HIS A 480 -32.42 42.60 -35.30
N TRP A 481 -32.63 42.23 -36.57
CA TRP A 481 -33.88 42.50 -37.28
C TRP A 481 -35.06 41.71 -36.70
N GLY A 482 -34.82 40.49 -36.23
CA GLY A 482 -35.85 39.65 -35.62
C GLY A 482 -36.34 40.23 -34.30
N ARG A 483 -35.45 40.81 -33.47
CA ARG A 483 -35.83 41.56 -32.26
C ARG A 483 -36.69 42.79 -32.58
N GLN A 484 -36.41 43.51 -33.67
CA GLN A 484 -37.24 44.65 -34.11
C GLN A 484 -38.60 44.18 -34.64
N PHE A 485 -38.63 43.10 -35.41
CA PHE A 485 -39.87 42.48 -35.87
C PHE A 485 -40.76 42.06 -34.69
N ILE A 486 -40.18 41.40 -33.69
CA ILE A 486 -40.85 41.01 -32.45
C ILE A 486 -41.46 42.26 -31.79
N LYS A 487 -40.70 43.34 -31.59
CA LYS A 487 -41.22 44.58 -30.98
C LYS A 487 -42.42 45.16 -31.74
N ILE A 488 -42.34 45.23 -33.07
CA ILE A 488 -43.44 45.72 -33.92
C ILE A 488 -44.65 44.81 -33.79
N TYR A 489 -44.43 43.50 -33.89
CA TYR A 489 -45.46 42.48 -33.74
C TYR A 489 -46.22 42.67 -32.41
N TYR A 490 -45.52 42.75 -31.28
CA TYR A 490 -46.11 42.97 -29.96
C TYR A 490 -46.86 44.30 -29.83
N LYS A 491 -46.41 45.35 -30.50
CA LYS A 491 -47.03 46.67 -30.45
C LYS A 491 -48.39 46.72 -31.18
N TYR A 492 -48.50 46.03 -32.32
CA TYR A 492 -49.67 46.16 -33.20
C TYR A 492 -50.60 44.95 -33.21
N SER A 493 -50.08 43.73 -33.00
CA SER A 493 -50.86 42.50 -33.10
C SER A 493 -52.08 42.43 -32.16
N PRO A 494 -52.06 42.94 -30.91
CA PRO A 494 -53.24 42.86 -30.04
C PRO A 494 -54.43 43.68 -30.56
N LYS A 495 -54.18 44.86 -31.14
CA LYS A 495 -55.22 45.71 -31.73
C LYS A 495 -55.76 45.11 -33.03
N LEU A 496 -54.88 44.47 -33.81
CA LEU A 496 -55.26 43.78 -35.04
C LEU A 496 -56.16 42.57 -34.75
N VAL A 497 -55.78 41.74 -33.78
CA VAL A 497 -56.57 40.57 -33.36
C VAL A 497 -57.98 41.00 -32.93
N LYS A 498 -58.11 42.05 -32.10
CA LYS A 498 -59.44 42.57 -31.70
C LYS A 498 -60.33 42.97 -32.86
N LYS A 499 -59.77 43.46 -33.98
CA LYS A 499 -60.53 43.81 -35.20
C LYS A 499 -60.86 42.60 -36.06
N LEU A 500 -60.07 41.52 -35.97
CA LEU A 500 -60.24 40.29 -36.75
C LEU A 500 -61.14 39.25 -36.05
N THR A 501 -61.36 39.40 -34.75
CA THR A 501 -62.30 38.55 -33.99
C THR A 501 -63.71 38.66 -34.58
N GLY A 502 -64.20 37.58 -35.20
CA GLY A 502 -65.52 37.52 -35.84
C GLY A 502 -65.48 37.36 -37.37
N HIS A 503 -64.37 37.68 -38.03
CA HIS A 503 -64.22 37.53 -39.48
C HIS A 503 -63.75 36.12 -39.87
N LYS A 504 -64.69 35.15 -39.88
CA LYS A 504 -64.39 33.72 -40.14
C LYS A 504 -63.60 33.46 -41.44
N LYS A 505 -63.91 34.17 -42.54
CA LYS A 505 -63.21 34.02 -43.84
C LYS A 505 -61.75 34.47 -43.76
N ILE A 506 -61.48 35.60 -43.11
CA ILE A 506 -60.12 36.15 -42.98
C ILE A 506 -59.28 35.27 -42.05
N ASN A 507 -59.84 34.82 -40.93
CA ASN A 507 -59.14 33.93 -40.00
C ASN A 507 -58.80 32.58 -40.66
N HIS A 508 -59.66 32.06 -41.53
CA HIS A 508 -59.38 30.86 -42.32
C HIS A 508 -58.23 31.07 -43.31
N MET A 509 -58.17 32.21 -44.00
CA MET A 509 -57.04 32.53 -44.88
C MET A 509 -55.71 32.65 -44.13
N ILE A 510 -55.71 33.33 -42.98
CA ILE A 510 -54.52 33.44 -42.12
C ILE A 510 -54.09 32.05 -41.63
N LYS A 511 -55.05 31.17 -41.29
CA LYS A 511 -54.78 29.79 -40.91
C LYS A 511 -54.03 29.02 -41.99
N ILE A 512 -54.47 29.12 -43.24
CA ILE A 512 -53.81 28.45 -44.37
C ILE A 512 -52.36 28.94 -44.52
N MET A 513 -52.14 30.26 -44.44
CA MET A 513 -50.77 30.81 -44.54
C MET A 513 -49.88 30.37 -43.38
N LEU A 514 -50.40 30.38 -42.15
CA LEU A 514 -49.67 29.91 -40.98
C LEU A 514 -49.40 28.40 -41.05
N ASP A 515 -50.33 27.61 -41.56
CA ASP A 515 -50.15 26.16 -41.71
C ASP A 515 -49.02 25.84 -42.70
N ILE A 516 -48.99 26.51 -43.86
CA ILE A 516 -47.91 26.36 -44.85
C ILE A 516 -46.56 26.74 -44.22
N PHE A 517 -46.52 27.86 -43.49
CA PHE A 517 -45.29 28.32 -42.84
C PHE A 517 -44.82 27.35 -41.75
N VAL A 518 -45.74 26.82 -40.94
CA VAL A 518 -45.42 25.81 -39.90
C VAL A 518 -44.91 24.52 -40.53
N GLU A 519 -45.48 24.04 -41.62
CA GLU A 519 -44.97 22.85 -42.31
C GLU A 519 -43.58 23.08 -42.92
N HIS A 520 -43.31 24.28 -43.44
CA HIS A 520 -41.97 24.66 -43.90
C HIS A 520 -40.95 24.68 -42.75
N LEU A 521 -41.29 25.26 -41.61
CA LEU A 521 -40.42 25.27 -40.42
C LEU A 521 -40.15 23.87 -39.87
N LYS A 522 -41.15 22.98 -39.89
CA LYS A 522 -40.97 21.58 -39.48
C LYS A 522 -40.07 20.79 -40.44
N ARG A 523 -40.14 21.04 -41.75
CA ARG A 523 -39.29 20.38 -42.75
C ARG A 523 -37.83 20.82 -42.68
N ASN A 524 -37.57 22.07 -42.32
CA ASN A 524 -36.22 22.64 -42.21
C ASN A 524 -35.58 22.48 -40.83
N LYS A 525 -36.20 21.73 -39.92
CA LYS A 525 -35.72 21.44 -38.57
C LYS A 525 -34.79 20.21 -38.50
N LYS A 526 -33.87 20.09 -39.47
CA LYS A 526 -32.74 19.14 -39.40
C LYS A 526 -31.51 19.84 -38.84
#